data_AF-A0A832C8T7-F1
#
_entry.id   AF-A0A832C8T7-F1
#
_cell.length_a   1.000
_cell.length_b   1.000
_cell.length_c   1.000
_cell.angle_alpha   90.00
_cell.angle_beta   90.00
_cell.angle_gamma   90.00
#
_symmetry.space_group_name_H-M   'P 1'
#
loop_
_entity.id
_entity.type
_entity.pdbx_description
1 polymer ?
#
loop_
_entity_poly.entity_id
_entity_poly.type
_entity_poly.pdbx_seq_one_letter_code
_entity_poly.pdbx_strand_id
1 'polypeptide(L)' 'MRIGKFGFVNNFLPYYKLEREGRYEIVEGTPRKLAEMFERGEIVYAPVPAFELLKKGYSPGKFC' A
#
# COMPACT_ATOMS: atom_id res chain seq x y z
N MET A 1 9.12 3.57 9.21
CA MET A 1 8.33 3.74 7.97
C MET A 1 7.36 2.58 7.86
N ARG A 2 6.09 2.85 7.54
CA ARG A 2 5.02 1.83 7.50
C ARG A 2 4.63 1.54 6.06
N ILE A 3 4.54 0.27 5.69
CA ILE A 3 4.23 -0.19 4.34
C ILE A 3 2.92 -0.97 4.39
N GLY A 4 1.94 -0.56 3.58
CA GLY A 4 0.69 -1.28 3.39
C GLY A 4 0.90 -2.55 2.58
N LYS A 5 0.29 -3.65 3.00
CA LYS A 5 0.27 -4.95 2.31
C LYS A 5 -1.17 -5.38 2.06
N PHE A 6 -1.46 -5.67 0.80
CA PHE A 6 -2.77 -6.17 0.39
C PHE A 6 -2.76 -7.69 0.36
N GLY A 7 -3.57 -8.32 1.23
CA GLY A 7 -3.56 -9.77 1.45
C GLY A 7 -4.21 -10.65 0.38
N PHE A 8 -4.80 -10.06 -0.67
CA PHE A 8 -5.57 -10.80 -1.70
C PHE A 8 -4.80 -11.07 -3.00
N VAL A 9 -3.60 -10.51 -3.16
CA VAL A 9 -2.76 -10.74 -4.33
C VAL A 9 -1.51 -11.47 -3.87
N ASN A 10 -1.02 -12.41 -4.68
CA ASN A 10 0.18 -13.21 -4.40
C ASN A 10 1.46 -12.35 -4.45
N ASN A 11 1.56 -11.41 -3.51
CA ASN A 11 2.63 -10.43 -3.36
C ASN A 11 3.64 -10.88 -2.29
N PHE A 12 3.61 -12.16 -1.91
CA PHE A 12 4.31 -12.66 -0.72
C PHE A 12 5.82 -12.43 -0.80
N LEU A 13 6.45 -12.62 -1.97
CA LEU A 13 7.90 -12.59 -2.13
C LEU A 13 8.54 -11.21 -1.84
N PRO A 14 8.06 -10.08 -2.42
CA PRO A 14 8.57 -8.75 -2.08
C PRO A 14 8.41 -8.41 -0.59
N TYR A 15 7.24 -8.69 -0.01
CA TYR A 15 6.97 -8.41 1.39
C TYR A 15 7.76 -9.31 2.33
N TYR A 16 7.99 -10.57 1.98
CA TYR A 16 8.81 -11.49 2.76
C TYR A 16 10.25 -10.98 2.92
N LYS A 17 10.83 -10.41 1.85
CA LYS A 17 12.15 -9.78 1.94
C LYS A 17 12.13 -8.58 2.89
N LEU A 18 11.12 -7.72 2.80
CA LEU A 18 10.96 -6.54 3.66
C LEU A 18 10.73 -6.91 5.13
N GLU A 19 9.95 -7.96 5.40
CA GLU A 19 9.74 -8.53 6.73
C GLU A 19 11.06 -9.03 7.31
N ARG A 20 11.86 -9.74 6.51
CA ARG A 20 13.18 -10.25 6.93
C ARG A 20 14.22 -9.16 7.18
N GLU A 21 14.17 -8.05 6.43
CA GLU A 21 15.08 -6.93 6.64
C GLU A 21 14.74 -6.11 7.90
N GLY A 22 13.51 -6.21 8.42
CA GLY A 22 13.09 -5.58 9.68
C GLY A 22 13.10 -4.05 9.68
N ARG A 23 13.29 -3.42 8.52
CA ARG A 23 13.40 -1.96 8.36
C ARG A 23 12.03 -1.26 8.29
N TYR A 24 10.97 -2.01 8.04
CA TYR A 24 9.63 -1.48 7.78
C TYR A 24 8.59 -2.25 8.58
N GLU A 25 7.61 -1.51 9.11
CA GLU A 25 6.43 -2.12 9.73
C GLU A 25 5.41 -2.39 8.64
N ILE A 26 4.98 -3.64 8.52
CA ILE A 26 3.96 -4.02 7.53
C ILE A 26 2.58 -3.93 8.15
N VAL A 27 1.70 -3.20 7.47
CA VAL A 27 0.30 -3.06 7.85
C VAL A 27 -0.55 -3.77 6.82
N GLU A 28 -1.24 -4.83 7.23
CA GLU A 28 -2.19 -5.52 6.37
C GLU A 28 -3.58 -4.90 6.46
N GLY A 29 -4.26 -4.78 5.31
CA GLY A 29 -5.58 -4.19 5.24
C GLY A 29 -6.26 -4.36 3.89
N THR A 30 -7.53 -3.97 3.83
CA THR A 30 -8.27 -3.86 2.57
C THR A 30 -7.73 -2.68 1.75
N PRO A 31 -7.87 -2.70 0.41
CA PRO A 31 -7.34 -1.64 -0.45
C PRO A 31 -7.85 -0.25 -0.09
N ARG A 32 -9.14 -0.16 0.25
CA ARG A 32 -9.77 1.08 0.70
C ARG A 32 -9.10 1.63 1.96
N LYS A 33 -8.88 0.78 2.96
CA LYS A 33 -8.23 1.19 4.21
C LYS A 33 -6.78 1.61 3.98
N LEU A 34 -6.05 0.88 3.14
CA LEU A 34 -4.67 1.22 2.78
C LEU A 34 -4.60 2.54 2.00
N ALA A 35 -5.53 2.80 1.08
CA ALA A 35 -5.62 4.06 0.37
C ALA A 35 -5.90 5.24 1.32
N GLU A 36 -6.83 5.06 2.27
CA GLU A 36 -7.12 6.07 3.31
C GLU A 36 -5.90 6.33 4.21
N MET A 37 -5.17 5.28 4.62
CA MET A 37 -3.93 5.42 5.40
C MET A 37 -2.82 6.11 4.62
N PHE A 38 -2.71 5.84 3.32
CA PHE A 38 -1.73 6.50 2.45
C PHE A 38 -2.05 7.99 2.31
N GLU A 39 -3.31 8.34 2.06
CA GLU A 39 -3.77 9.75 1.96
C GLU A 39 -3.53 10.54 3.26
N ARG A 40 -3.60 9.88 4.41
CA ARG A 40 -3.31 10.48 5.72
C ARG A 40 -1.80 10.57 6.02
N GLY A 41 -0.94 10.00 5.18
CA GLY A 41 0.51 9.93 5.41
C GLY A 41 0.91 8.92 6.49
N GLU A 42 0.02 8.02 6.89
CA GLU A 42 0.30 6.99 7.91
C GLU A 42 1.18 5.86 7.36
N ILE A 43 1.16 5.65 6.04
CA ILE A 43 1.99 4.68 5.33
C ILE A 43 2.68 5.34 4.14
N VAL A 44 3.89 4.89 3.83
CA VAL A 44 4.72 5.45 2.76
C VAL A 44 4.50 4.76 1.41
N TYR A 45 3.87 3.59 1.42
CA TYR A 45 3.59 2.79 0.23
C TYR A 45 2.40 1.88 0.49
N ALA A 46 1.54 1.68 -0.51
CA ALA A 46 0.53 0.64 -0.51
C ALA A 46 0.19 0.17 -1.93
N PRO A 47 0.01 -1.14 -2.14
CA PRO A 47 -0.50 -1.70 -3.38
C PRO A 47 -2.02 -1.53 -3.41
N VAL A 48 -2.47 -0.39 -3.93
CA VAL A 48 -3.89 -0.09 -4.11
C VAL A 48 -4.29 -0.45 -5.56
N PRO A 49 -5.35 -1.25 -5.80
CA PRO A 49 -5.86 -1.53 -7.12
C PRO A 49 -6.23 -0.24 -7.86
N ALA A 50 -5.92 -0.18 -9.15
CA ALA A 50 -6.22 0.98 -10.00
C ALA A 50 -7.70 1.40 -9.93
N PHE A 51 -8.62 0.46 -9.69
CA PHE A 51 -10.04 0.76 -9.48
C PHE A 51 -10.30 1.79 -8.36
N GLU A 52 -9.66 1.64 -7.20
CA GLU A 52 -9.83 2.59 -6.08
C GLU A 52 -9.25 3.98 -6.40
N LEU A 53 -8.16 4.01 -7.18
CA LEU A 53 -7.56 5.25 -7.67
C LEU A 53 -8.46 5.96 -8.69
N LEU A 54 -8.96 5.21 -9.69
CA LEU A 54 -9.82 5.73 -10.75
C LEU A 54 -11.15 6.24 -10.21
N LYS A 55 -11.73 5.53 -9.22
CA LYS A 55 -12.98 5.94 -8.57
C LYS A 55 -12.89 7.31 -7.90
N LYS A 56 -11.70 7.71 -7.43
CA LYS A 56 -11.46 9.01 -6.78
C LYS A 56 -11.05 10.14 -7.75
N GLY A 57 -10.98 9.90 -9.06
CA GLY A 57 -10.57 10.91 -10.04
C GLY A 57 -9.06 11.07 -10.15
N TYR A 58 -8.36 9.95 -10.39
CA TYR A 58 -6.89 9.89 -10.49
C TYR A 58 -6.29 10.97 -11.42
N SER A 59 -5.31 11.71 -10.91
CA SER A 59 -4.45 12.62 -11.67
C SER A 59 -2.99 12.14 -11.57
N PRO A 60 -2.33 11.77 -12.68
CA PRO A 60 -1.03 11.06 -12.67
C PRO A 60 0.20 11.80 -12.11
N GLY A 61 0.04 12.93 -11.43
CA GLY A 61 1.16 13.73 -10.89
C GLY A 61 1.48 13.54 -9.40
N LYS A 62 0.69 12.76 -8.65
CA LYS A 62 0.79 12.69 -7.17
C LYS A 62 1.33 11.36 -6.62
N PHE A 63 1.64 10.40 -7.47
CA PHE A 63 2.06 9.06 -7.06
C PHE A 63 3.30 8.63 -7.84
N CYS A 64 4.48 8.88 -7.28
CA CYS A 64 5.75 8.17 -7.48
C CYS A 64 6.60 8.41 -6.22
#